data_AF-W2SW09-F1
#
_entry.id   AF-W2SW09-F1
#
_cell.length_a   1.000
_cell.length_b   1.000
_cell.length_c   1.000
_cell.angle_alpha   90.00
_cell.angle_beta   90.00
_cell.angle_gamma   90.00
#
_symmetry.space_group_name_H-M   'P 1'
#
loop_
_entity.id
_entity.type
_entity.pdbx_description
1 polymer ?
#
loop_
_entity_poly.entity_id
_entity_poly.type
_entity_poly.pdbx_seq_one_letter_code
_entity_poly.pdbx_strand_id
1 'polypeptide(L)'
;EDFDIRFNFVRHRKRRTNREVLRRFIVENFRDYPDFSGLIPFLAWIKSYDVKTNGFRDFAGSLLIAALLIPQGLANGLLVSDVFSGIFSVLLPHLIYPILGSGRHCSLGTFSLTSFLIYTSVKYTGSSISTITFCCGIFQLLHFLLPLEF
;
A
#
# COMPACT_ATOMS: atom_id res chain seq x y z
N GLU A 1 -5.57 30.16 34.78
CA GLU A 1 -4.22 29.76 35.24
C GLU A 1 -4.27 28.65 36.29
N ASP A 2 -5.23 28.63 37.22
CA ASP A 2 -5.38 27.55 38.23
C ASP A 2 -5.61 26.13 37.68
N PHE A 3 -6.26 26.00 36.51
CA PHE A 3 -6.53 24.70 35.90
C PHE A 3 -5.23 23.99 35.44
N ASP A 4 -4.27 24.74 34.90
CA ASP A 4 -3.04 24.19 34.32
C ASP A 4 -2.05 23.72 35.40
N ILE A 5 -2.04 24.37 36.57
CA ILE A 5 -1.22 23.97 37.73
C ILE A 5 -1.76 22.68 38.36
N ARG A 6 -3.10 22.53 38.39
CA ARG A 6 -3.76 21.36 38.99
C ARG A 6 -3.57 20.07 38.18
N PHE A 7 -3.41 20.20 36.86
CA PHE A 7 -3.27 19.06 35.94
C PHE A 7 -1.87 18.92 35.32
N ASN A 8 -0.90 19.73 35.75
CA ASN A 8 0.52 19.63 35.39
C ASN A 8 0.77 19.47 33.88
N PHE A 9 0.04 20.25 33.05
CA PHE A 9 0.20 20.23 31.60
C PHE A 9 1.48 20.99 31.22
N VAL A 10 2.60 20.27 31.15
CA VAL A 10 3.85 20.82 30.61
C VAL A 10 3.67 21.10 29.12
N ARG A 11 3.59 22.39 28.74
CA ARG A 11 3.48 22.81 27.33
C ARG A 11 4.83 22.67 26.62
N HIS A 12 5.28 21.45 26.36
CA HIS A 12 6.46 21.20 25.53
C HIS A 12 6.10 21.13 24.05
N ARG A 13 5.95 22.29 23.40
CA ARG A 13 6.09 22.35 21.93
C ARG A 13 7.38 23.07 21.57
N LYS A 14 8.51 22.39 21.79
CA LYS A 14 9.80 22.82 21.21
C LYS A 14 9.62 22.85 19.69
N ARG A 15 9.89 23.99 19.06
CA ARG A 15 9.99 24.10 17.59
C ARG A 15 11.13 23.17 17.17
N ARG A 16 10.79 21.99 16.63
CA ARG A 16 11.79 20.99 16.25
C ARG A 16 12.49 21.48 14.99
N THR A 17 13.82 21.44 14.99
CA THR A 17 14.62 21.77 13.80
C THR A 17 14.52 20.61 12.81
N ASN A 18 14.31 20.90 11.51
CA ASN A 18 14.13 19.88 10.45
C ASN A 18 15.21 18.79 10.46
N ARG A 19 16.44 19.13 10.87
CA ARG A 19 17.57 18.20 10.95
C ARG A 19 17.43 17.14 12.05
N GLU A 20 16.83 17.48 13.18
CA GLU A 20 16.61 16.55 14.29
C GLU A 20 15.40 15.65 14.04
N VAL A 21 14.36 16.19 13.38
CA VAL A 21 13.23 15.41 12.89
C VAL A 21 13.73 14.40 11.86
N LEU A 22 14.49 14.85 10.85
CA LEU A 22 15.05 13.97 9.81
C LEU A 22 15.95 12.88 10.39
N ARG A 23 16.80 13.20 11.39
CA ARG A 23 17.68 12.21 12.01
C ARG A 23 16.90 11.15 12.79
N ARG A 24 15.87 11.54 13.57
CA ARG A 24 15.00 10.57 14.24
C ARG A 24 14.21 9.76 13.23
N PHE A 25 13.73 10.40 12.17
CA PHE A 25 12.97 9.76 11.11
C PHE A 25 13.78 8.65 10.42
N ILE A 26 15.00 8.96 9.97
CA ILE A 26 15.89 7.97 9.34
C ILE A 26 16.23 6.84 10.31
N VAL A 27 16.48 7.17 11.58
CA VAL A 27 16.86 6.17 12.58
C VAL A 27 15.66 5.30 12.98
N GLU A 28 14.46 5.85 13.19
CA GLU A 28 13.27 5.09 13.59
C GLU A 28 12.75 4.22 12.43
N ASN A 29 12.71 4.72 11.19
CA ASN A 29 12.22 3.94 10.04
C ASN A 29 13.13 2.74 9.70
N PHE A 30 14.44 2.83 9.99
CA PHE A 30 15.42 1.77 9.72
C PHE A 30 15.79 0.91 10.94
N ARG A 31 15.36 1.26 12.15
CA ARG A 31 15.73 0.54 13.38
C ARG A 31 14.87 -0.67 13.70
N ASP A 32 13.67 -0.77 13.10
CA ASP A 32 12.75 -1.89 13.35
C ASP A 32 12.95 -3.13 12.46
N TYR A 33 13.93 -3.13 11.53
CA TYR A 33 14.25 -4.29 10.68
C TYR A 33 15.67 -4.83 10.93
N PRO A 34 16.00 -5.36 12.11
CA PRO A 34 17.32 -5.93 12.37
C PRO A 34 17.53 -7.31 11.71
N ASP A 35 16.49 -7.95 11.17
CA ASP A 35 16.54 -9.34 10.72
C ASP A 35 15.87 -9.55 9.36
N PHE A 36 16.39 -10.46 8.54
CA PHE A 36 15.86 -10.81 7.20
C PHE A 36 14.40 -11.32 7.28
N SER A 37 14.03 -11.83 8.47
CA SER A 37 12.69 -12.21 8.91
C SER A 37 11.67 -11.06 8.86
N GLY A 38 12.09 -9.82 9.06
CA GLY A 38 11.23 -8.62 8.97
C GLY A 38 11.07 -8.11 7.54
N LEU A 39 11.98 -8.48 6.63
CA LEU A 39 11.95 -8.08 5.22
C LEU A 39 10.96 -8.92 4.40
N ILE A 40 10.75 -10.18 4.80
CA ILE A 40 9.80 -11.10 4.18
C ILE A 40 8.78 -11.50 5.25
N PRO A 41 7.79 -10.64 5.54
CA PRO A 41 6.74 -10.93 6.51
C PRO A 41 5.99 -12.23 6.17
N PHE A 42 6.07 -12.69 4.90
CA PHE A 42 5.50 -13.93 4.43
C PHE A 42 5.85 -15.16 5.29
N LEU A 43 7.14 -15.29 5.64
CA LEU A 43 7.63 -16.45 6.38
C LEU A 43 7.21 -16.43 7.86
N ALA A 44 6.92 -15.26 8.42
CA ALA A 44 6.50 -15.12 9.80
C ALA A 44 5.04 -15.56 9.99
N TRP A 45 4.14 -15.18 9.08
CA TRP A 45 2.72 -15.55 9.21
C TRP A 45 2.46 -17.01 8.90
N ILE A 46 3.14 -17.60 7.91
CA ILE A 46 2.95 -19.01 7.56
C ILE A 46 3.34 -19.96 8.70
N LYS A 47 4.38 -19.62 9.48
CA LYS A 47 4.82 -20.39 10.65
C LYS A 47 3.82 -20.38 11.80
N SER A 48 3.00 -19.33 11.92
CA SER A 48 2.00 -19.15 12.97
C SER A 48 0.58 -19.51 12.50
N TYR A 49 0.41 -19.99 11.27
CA TYR A 49 -0.90 -20.15 10.66
C TYR A 49 -1.53 -21.51 11.02
N ASP A 50 -2.70 -21.47 11.66
CA ASP A 50 -3.50 -22.66 11.91
C ASP A 50 -4.37 -23.01 10.70
N VAL A 51 -3.88 -23.96 9.90
CA VAL A 51 -4.53 -24.43 8.67
C VAL A 51 -5.85 -25.13 8.96
N LYS A 52 -6.00 -25.79 10.12
CA LYS A 52 -7.18 -26.61 10.42
C LYS A 52 -8.42 -25.76 10.70
N THR A 53 -8.25 -24.60 11.33
CA THR A 53 -9.35 -23.71 11.68
C THR A 53 -9.61 -22.64 10.62
N ASN A 54 -8.57 -22.10 9.99
CA ASN A 54 -8.71 -20.96 9.09
C ASN A 54 -8.67 -21.32 7.60
N GLY A 55 -8.13 -22.49 7.22
CA GLY A 55 -7.91 -22.85 5.82
C GLY A 55 -9.18 -22.87 4.98
N PHE A 56 -10.29 -23.39 5.52
CA PHE A 56 -11.57 -23.41 4.80
C PHE A 56 -12.14 -22.00 4.60
N ARG A 57 -12.05 -21.14 5.64
CA ARG A 57 -12.54 -19.76 5.57
C ARG A 57 -11.73 -18.93 4.58
N ASP A 58 -10.41 -19.09 4.58
CA ASP A 58 -9.53 -18.34 3.69
C ASP A 58 -9.63 -18.84 2.24
N PHE A 59 -9.87 -20.14 2.03
CA PHE A 59 -10.17 -20.68 0.70
C PHE A 59 -11.49 -20.14 0.14
N ALA A 60 -12.57 -20.19 0.94
CA ALA A 60 -13.86 -19.64 0.54
C ALA A 60 -13.79 -18.13 0.29
N GLY A 61 -13.08 -17.39 1.15
CA GLY A 61 -12.82 -15.97 0.98
C GLY A 61 -12.02 -15.67 -0.30
N SER A 62 -10.97 -16.45 -0.58
CA SER A 62 -10.16 -16.30 -1.80
C SER A 62 -10.96 -16.58 -3.07
N LEU A 63 -11.85 -17.58 -3.03
CA LEU A 63 -12.75 -17.88 -4.14
C LEU A 63 -13.72 -16.73 -4.42
N LEU A 64 -14.30 -16.14 -3.36
CA LEU A 64 -15.18 -14.96 -3.48
C LEU A 64 -14.41 -13.75 -4.04
N ILE A 65 -13.22 -13.48 -3.52
CA ILE A 65 -12.35 -12.41 -4.01
C ILE A 65 -12.04 -12.64 -5.49
N ALA A 66 -11.61 -13.84 -5.89
CA ALA A 66 -11.32 -14.17 -7.29
C ALA A 66 -12.53 -13.95 -8.20
N ALA A 67 -13.73 -14.38 -7.78
CA ALA A 67 -14.96 -14.20 -8.52
C ALA A 67 -15.34 -12.70 -8.71
N LEU A 68 -14.99 -11.84 -7.76
CA LEU A 68 -15.21 -10.39 -7.86
C LEU A 68 -14.11 -9.68 -8.69
N LEU A 69 -12.88 -10.16 -8.60
CA LEU A 69 -11.72 -9.57 -9.27
C LEU A 69 -11.73 -9.77 -10.79
N ILE A 70 -12.18 -10.93 -11.27
CA ILE A 70 -12.26 -11.24 -12.71
C ILE A 70 -13.10 -10.19 -13.46
N PRO A 71 -14.37 -9.94 -13.11
CA PRO A 71 -15.18 -8.94 -13.79
C PRO A 71 -14.65 -7.51 -13.58
N GLN A 72 -14.08 -7.20 -12.41
CA GLN A 72 -13.48 -5.88 -12.16
C GLN A 72 -12.25 -5.62 -13.04
N GLY A 73 -11.35 -6.60 -13.20
CA GLY A 73 -10.19 -6.50 -14.07
C GLY A 73 -10.58 -6.36 -15.55
N LEU A 74 -11.58 -7.13 -15.98
CA LEU A 74 -12.14 -7.03 -17.33
C LEU A 74 -12.74 -5.64 -17.60
N ALA A 75 -13.58 -5.13 -16.70
CA ALA A 75 -14.21 -3.82 -16.85
C ALA A 75 -13.16 -2.68 -16.91
N ASN A 76 -12.13 -2.74 -16.06
CA ASN A 76 -11.06 -1.75 -16.04
C ASN A 76 -10.14 -1.82 -17.27
N GLY A 77 -9.83 -3.03 -17.77
CA GLY A 77 -9.05 -3.19 -18.99
C GLY A 77 -9.79 -2.67 -20.23
N LEU A 78 -11.09 -2.92 -20.32
CA LEU A 78 -11.95 -2.37 -21.38
C LEU A 78 -11.96 -0.83 -21.37
N LEU A 79 -11.90 -0.19 -20.20
CA LEU A 79 -11.84 1.27 -20.09
C LEU A 79 -10.51 1.84 -20.61
N VAL A 80 -9.39 1.15 -20.40
CA VAL A 80 -8.04 1.62 -20.76
C VAL A 80 -7.63 1.19 -22.18
N SER A 81 -8.51 0.47 -22.90
CA SER A 81 -8.39 -0.09 -24.28
C SER A 81 -7.70 -1.45 -24.43
N ASP A 82 -7.11 -2.01 -23.37
CA ASP A 82 -6.53 -3.36 -23.39
C ASP A 82 -6.98 -4.18 -22.18
N VAL A 83 -7.73 -5.26 -22.48
CA VAL A 83 -8.26 -6.19 -21.48
C VAL A 83 -7.15 -6.96 -20.76
N PHE A 84 -6.08 -7.32 -21.46
CA PHE A 84 -4.98 -8.07 -20.86
C PHE A 84 -4.26 -7.24 -19.79
N SER A 85 -3.98 -5.97 -20.10
CA SER A 85 -3.39 -5.03 -19.13
C SER A 85 -4.24 -4.86 -17.86
N GLY A 86 -5.58 -4.86 -18.00
CA GLY A 86 -6.51 -4.75 -16.88
C GLY A 86 -6.49 -5.97 -15.95
N ILE A 87 -6.39 -7.17 -16.51
CA ILE A 87 -6.28 -8.41 -15.71
C ILE A 87 -4.94 -8.47 -14.99
N PHE A 88 -3.83 -8.13 -15.66
CA PHE A 88 -2.50 -8.12 -15.04
C PHE A 88 -2.39 -7.08 -13.91
N SER A 89 -3.05 -5.92 -14.07
CA SER A 89 -3.12 -4.87 -13.06
C SER A 89 -3.76 -5.32 -11.74
N VAL A 90 -4.70 -6.28 -11.79
CA VAL A 90 -5.33 -6.86 -10.60
C VAL A 90 -4.52 -8.04 -10.05
N LEU A 91 -4.00 -8.88 -10.93
CA LEU A 91 -3.37 -10.16 -10.56
C LEU A 91 -1.97 -9.99 -9.95
N LEU A 92 -1.15 -9.09 -10.51
CA LEU A 92 0.22 -8.90 -10.02
C LEU A 92 0.28 -8.35 -8.59
N PRO A 93 -0.47 -7.31 -8.19
CA PRO A 93 -0.46 -6.81 -6.81
C PRO A 93 -0.94 -7.87 -5.80
N HIS A 94 -1.93 -8.69 -6.17
CA HIS A 94 -2.42 -9.78 -5.32
C HIS A 94 -1.40 -10.91 -5.12
N LEU A 95 -0.48 -11.13 -6.06
CA LEU A 95 0.63 -12.08 -5.91
C LEU A 95 1.83 -11.49 -5.17
N ILE A 96 2.16 -10.23 -5.44
CA ILE A 96 3.35 -9.57 -4.90
C ILE A 96 3.13 -9.15 -3.44
N TYR A 97 1.93 -8.68 -3.08
CA TYR A 97 1.64 -8.16 -1.75
C TYR A 97 1.75 -9.19 -0.63
N PRO A 98 1.30 -10.45 -0.75
CA PRO A 98 1.51 -11.44 0.30
C PRO A 98 3.00 -11.70 0.63
N ILE A 99 3.89 -11.44 -0.33
CA ILE A 99 5.34 -11.65 -0.18
C ILE A 99 6.00 -10.45 0.52
N LEU A 100 5.62 -9.23 0.12
CA LEU A 100 6.27 -7.98 0.56
C LEU A 100 5.47 -7.17 1.59
N GLY A 101 4.19 -7.49 1.77
CA GLY A 101 3.22 -6.72 2.53
C GLY A 101 3.19 -7.10 4.00
N SER A 102 3.10 -6.09 4.86
CA SER A 102 3.03 -6.26 6.32
C SER A 102 1.64 -6.73 6.81
N GLY A 103 0.58 -6.53 6.03
CA GLY A 103 -0.81 -6.85 6.41
C GLY A 103 -1.29 -8.22 5.93
N ARG A 104 -1.88 -9.04 6.83
CA ARG A 104 -2.41 -10.37 6.51
C ARG A 104 -3.69 -10.38 5.66
N HIS A 105 -4.49 -9.31 5.71
CA HIS A 105 -5.82 -9.24 5.08
C HIS A 105 -6.02 -7.96 4.26
N CYS A 106 -4.97 -7.48 3.57
CA CYS A 106 -5.12 -6.34 2.66
C CYS A 106 -5.48 -6.84 1.26
N SER A 107 -6.64 -6.41 0.75
CA SER A 107 -7.02 -6.65 -0.64
C SER A 107 -6.59 -5.44 -1.48
N LEU A 108 -5.60 -5.64 -2.36
CA LEU A 108 -5.12 -4.62 -3.28
C LEU A 108 -5.90 -4.67 -4.59
N GLY A 109 -7.14 -4.18 -4.59
CA GLY A 109 -7.96 -4.12 -5.81
C GLY A 109 -7.59 -2.97 -6.74
N THR A 110 -7.72 -3.20 -8.05
CA THR A 110 -7.76 -2.10 -9.03
C THR A 110 -9.03 -1.28 -8.82
N PHE A 111 -8.88 0.00 -8.50
CA PHE A 111 -10.00 0.89 -8.23
C PHE A 111 -10.53 1.50 -9.54
N SER A 112 -11.84 1.45 -9.79
CA SER A 112 -12.40 1.92 -11.07
C SER A 112 -12.08 3.39 -11.38
N LEU A 113 -11.97 4.22 -10.34
CA LEU A 113 -11.56 5.62 -10.48
C LEU A 113 -10.12 5.77 -11.00
N THR A 114 -9.18 4.90 -10.60
CA THR A 114 -7.80 5.02 -11.08
C THR A 114 -7.70 4.68 -12.57
N SER A 115 -8.44 3.67 -13.04
CA SER A 115 -8.56 3.36 -14.47
C SER A 115 -9.15 4.53 -15.26
N PHE A 116 -10.19 5.18 -14.71
CA PHE A 116 -10.80 6.36 -15.33
C PHE A 116 -9.82 7.56 -15.39
N LEU A 117 -9.04 7.79 -14.33
CA LEU A 117 -8.03 8.85 -14.30
C LEU A 117 -6.91 8.58 -15.32
N ILE A 118 -6.46 7.33 -15.46
CA ILE A 118 -5.47 6.96 -16.47
C ILE A 118 -6.04 7.17 -17.86
N TYR A 119 -7.26 6.71 -18.13
CA TYR A 119 -7.93 6.89 -19.42
C TYR A 119 -8.05 8.36 -19.81
N THR A 120 -8.55 9.20 -18.90
CA THR A 120 -8.67 10.65 -19.15
C THR A 120 -7.30 11.29 -19.35
N SER A 121 -6.30 10.96 -18.53
CA SER A 121 -4.93 11.50 -18.66
C SER A 121 -4.27 11.14 -19.99
N VAL A 122 -4.39 9.88 -20.43
CA VAL A 122 -3.90 9.43 -21.74
C VAL A 122 -4.60 10.18 -22.87
N LYS A 123 -5.92 10.38 -22.77
CA LYS A 123 -6.71 11.11 -23.78
C LYS A 123 -6.35 12.60 -23.86
N TYR A 124 -6.06 13.25 -22.73
CA TYR A 124 -5.71 14.69 -22.71
C TYR A 124 -4.25 14.95 -23.08
N THR A 125 -3.31 14.14 -22.60
CA THR A 125 -1.87 14.37 -22.81
C THR A 125 -1.33 13.65 -24.05
N GLY A 126 -2.05 12.64 -24.58
CA GLY A 126 -1.56 11.79 -25.68
C GLY A 126 -0.33 10.94 -25.30
N SER A 127 0.00 10.85 -24.01
CA SER A 127 1.15 10.12 -23.50
C SER A 127 0.84 8.64 -23.30
N SER A 128 1.86 7.79 -23.44
CA SER A 128 1.74 6.36 -23.18
C SER A 128 1.49 6.07 -21.70
N ILE A 129 0.71 5.02 -21.43
CA ILE A 129 0.36 4.54 -20.08
C ILE A 129 1.62 4.29 -19.23
N SER A 130 2.68 3.73 -19.83
CA SER A 130 3.96 3.44 -19.17
C SER A 130 4.61 4.67 -18.53
N THR A 131 4.57 5.83 -19.18
CA THR A 131 5.13 7.08 -18.63
C THR A 131 4.38 7.52 -17.39
N ILE A 132 3.05 7.43 -17.40
CA ILE A 132 2.20 7.79 -16.26
C ILE A 132 2.45 6.82 -15.10
N THR A 133 2.54 5.52 -15.37
CA THR A 133 2.85 4.50 -14.36
C THR A 133 4.23 4.70 -13.76
N PHE A 134 5.24 5.03 -14.57
CA PHE A 134 6.60 5.28 -14.11
C PHE A 134 6.67 6.51 -13.20
N CYS A 135 6.05 7.63 -13.60
CA CYS A 135 5.93 8.82 -12.76
C CYS A 135 5.23 8.50 -11.44
N CYS A 136 4.11 7.76 -11.47
CA CYS A 136 3.41 7.32 -10.27
C CYS A 136 4.32 6.49 -9.34
N GLY A 137 5.12 5.58 -9.90
CA GLY A 137 6.10 4.79 -9.15
C GLY A 137 7.19 5.64 -8.49
N ILE A 138 7.71 6.66 -9.18
CA ILE A 138 8.65 7.62 -8.59
C ILE A 138 8.01 8.39 -7.45
N PHE A 139 6.77 8.87 -7.63
CA PHE A 139 6.05 9.57 -6.56
C PHE A 139 5.78 8.66 -5.37
N GLN A 140 5.43 7.39 -5.60
CA GLN A 140 5.24 6.40 -4.54
C GLN A 140 6.53 6.13 -3.75
N LEU A 141 7.67 6.02 -4.45
CA LEU A 141 8.98 5.88 -3.81
C LEU A 141 9.38 7.13 -3.01
N LEU A 142 9.08 8.32 -3.54
CA LEU A 142 9.33 9.58 -2.85
C LEU A 142 8.49 9.67 -1.57
N HIS A 143 7.21 9.29 -1.63
CA HIS A 143 6.33 9.25 -0.45
C HIS A 143 6.79 8.21 0.59
N PHE A 144 7.29 7.06 0.14
CA PHE A 144 7.90 6.08 1.05
C PHE A 144 9.16 6.62 1.74
N LEU A 145 9.97 7.43 1.04
CA LEU A 145 11.19 8.04 1.58
C LEU A 145 10.90 9.26 2.47
N LEU A 146 9.83 10.00 2.18
CA LEU A 146 9.34 11.15 2.93
C LEU A 146 7.90 10.89 3.40
N PRO A 147 7.69 10.12 4.48
CA PRO A 147 6.40 10.04 5.14
C PRO A 147 6.15 11.39 5.81
N LEU A 148 5.57 12.30 5.02
CA LEU A 148 5.11 13.58 5.49
C LEU A 148 3.88 13.29 6.36
N GLU A 149 4.10 13.13 7.65
CA GLU A 149 3.06 13.22 8.67
C GLU A 149 2.50 14.65 8.66
N PHE A 150 1.48 14.89 7.83
CA PHE A 150 0.60 16.05 7.94
C PHE A 150 -0.80 15.60 8.38
#